data_AF-A0A7C8Z594-F1
#
_entry.id   AF-A0A7C8Z594-F1
#
_cell.length_a   1.000
_cell.length_b   1.000
_cell.length_c   1.000
_cell.angle_alpha   90.00
_cell.angle_beta   90.00
_cell.angle_gamma   90.00
#
_symmetry.space_group_name_H-M   'P 1'
#
loop_
_entity.id
_entity.type
_entity.pdbx_description
1 polymer ?
#
loop_
_entity_poly.entity_id
_entity_poly.type
_entity_poly.pdbx_seq_one_letter_code
_entity_poly.pdbx_strand_id
1 'polypeptide(L)'
;HDDGSIVNGEDGQPLMHTDGTGFISEDLARLCPPSSLKGDFLNEHYSEPLLLQFRLFHEGYAVKGTVLLNKKLERKTIQVRPSMIKVYRDQECPVPSPVNSFEVVAISDRPKKSYLSKYLIALLNYGGVPRNFFMDILKDALADVQISMINKRTALQVALLHGDMDDDSTVARMIFSKIPLDEPYIQTRLCVLANQQAKSLREGKLPIDESFYLMGTADPTGALNEGEVCIIHENGQISGKVLVYRNPGIHFGDIRVLTAIHIEGLEDIIGCSKYGILFPTKGPRSSTDMMAGGDLDGDMYWVSRHPILLKYFKQSHPWTCMNHYSSKSSEKKPIELSDEELERELFSHFLTARFRRSKAMGTASNSWLAHMDQMLTNEHTKERNCLKEKLLELVDIYYEALDAPKTGGEVRVPRELIPDTYPHFMEMTKSPSYESKSVLGEIYDQAQEFNLNTPAIPVWKLPPLDVEVPYRNLKTWQRHYEAYRAEMTAALSTDDVEAKRASADKVIEKYKQILYEASELEKSPRAWEEISLDSLAIFRVSYDYAIKVQDAKKCGFAWKVAGEALMKIFIESQNEKPLVCVPSVVRELFVRNNAHEHTHVLIKLPGLRARI
;
A
#
# COMPACT_ATOMS: atom_id res chain seq x y z
N HIS A 1 29.88 7.44 -14.03
CA HIS A 1 30.89 8.51 -14.08
C HIS A 1 30.74 9.29 -15.39
N ASP A 2 30.98 10.60 -15.37
CA ASP A 2 30.86 11.49 -16.55
C ASP A 2 32.04 11.38 -17.54
N ASP A 3 32.98 10.44 -17.32
CA ASP A 3 34.10 10.16 -18.21
C ASP A 3 33.81 9.09 -19.28
N GLY A 4 32.57 8.56 -19.31
CA GLY A 4 32.18 7.51 -20.25
C GLY A 4 32.83 6.15 -19.97
N SER A 5 33.55 5.98 -18.86
CA SER A 5 34.04 4.67 -18.43
C SER A 5 32.90 3.88 -17.78
N ILE A 6 32.55 2.76 -18.40
CA ILE A 6 31.58 1.81 -17.86
C ILE A 6 32.32 0.94 -16.85
N VAL A 7 32.07 1.15 -15.56
CA VAL A 7 32.50 0.21 -14.51
C VAL A 7 31.49 -0.92 -14.50
N ASN A 8 31.93 -2.14 -14.81
CA ASN A 8 31.07 -3.32 -14.77
C ASN A 8 31.14 -4.00 -13.39
N GLY A 9 30.01 -4.52 -12.92
CA GLY A 9 29.94 -5.40 -11.75
C GLY A 9 30.54 -6.78 -12.03
N GLU A 10 30.58 -7.63 -10.99
CA GLU A 10 31.10 -9.01 -11.09
C GLU A 10 30.28 -9.88 -12.05
N ASP A 11 29.03 -9.50 -12.33
CA ASP A 11 28.11 -10.10 -13.30
C ASP A 11 28.30 -9.58 -14.74
N GLY A 12 29.23 -8.62 -14.94
CA GLY A 12 29.51 -7.98 -16.22
C GLY A 12 28.55 -6.85 -16.62
N GLN A 13 27.61 -6.45 -15.75
CA GLN A 13 26.66 -5.36 -16.04
C GLN A 13 27.21 -3.98 -15.63
N PRO A 14 26.90 -2.90 -16.38
CA PRO A 14 27.25 -1.54 -16.00
C PRO A 14 26.72 -1.14 -14.61
N LEU A 15 27.61 -0.77 -13.69
CA LEU A 15 27.22 -0.17 -12.41
C LEU A 15 26.74 1.26 -12.66
N MET A 16 25.42 1.43 -12.64
CA MET A 16 24.76 2.71 -12.91
C MET A 16 24.25 3.34 -11.61
N HIS A 17 24.67 4.58 -11.36
CA HIS A 17 24.18 5.36 -10.22
C HIS A 17 22.86 6.09 -10.51
N THR A 18 22.47 6.18 -11.78
CA THR A 18 21.28 6.91 -12.24
C THR A 18 20.33 6.00 -13.01
N ASP A 19 20.30 4.71 -12.68
CA ASP A 19 19.47 3.73 -13.40
C ASP A 19 17.99 4.06 -13.23
N GLY A 20 17.26 4.26 -14.34
CA GLY A 20 15.83 4.50 -14.30
C GLY A 20 15.36 5.92 -13.99
N THR A 21 16.25 6.92 -13.82
CA THR A 21 15.85 8.30 -13.45
C THR A 21 16.36 9.39 -14.40
N GLY A 22 15.50 10.35 -14.72
CA GLY A 22 15.77 11.48 -15.62
C GLY A 22 15.30 12.82 -15.04
N PHE A 23 15.07 13.81 -15.90
CA PHE A 23 14.60 15.13 -15.48
C PHE A 23 13.38 15.60 -16.28
N ILE A 24 12.57 16.45 -15.67
CA ILE A 24 11.39 17.08 -16.28
C ILE A 24 11.37 18.59 -15.98
N SER A 25 11.00 19.39 -16.98
CA SER A 25 10.87 20.83 -16.81
C SER A 25 9.68 21.20 -15.93
N GLU A 26 9.80 22.31 -15.19
CA GLU A 26 8.78 22.79 -14.25
C GLU A 26 7.41 22.97 -14.89
N ASP A 27 7.35 23.47 -16.12
CA ASP A 27 6.10 23.72 -16.82
C ASP A 27 5.34 22.43 -17.20
N LEU A 28 6.04 21.30 -17.36
CA LEU A 28 5.40 20.01 -17.57
C LEU A 28 5.00 19.35 -16.26
N ALA A 29 5.84 19.44 -15.23
CA ALA A 29 5.53 18.89 -13.90
C ALA A 29 4.24 19.52 -13.32
N ARG A 30 4.02 20.82 -13.56
CA ARG A 30 2.78 21.54 -13.17
C ARG A 30 1.50 21.03 -13.83
N LEU A 31 1.60 20.34 -14.97
CA LEU A 31 0.42 19.77 -15.63
C LEU A 31 -0.12 18.52 -14.92
N CYS A 32 0.65 17.98 -13.97
CA CYS A 32 0.27 16.79 -13.23
C CYS A 32 -0.56 17.21 -11.99
N PRO A 33 -1.82 16.74 -11.86
CA PRO A 33 -2.61 17.04 -10.68
C PRO A 33 -2.01 16.35 -9.45
N PRO A 34 -2.10 16.96 -8.25
CA PRO A 34 -1.71 16.28 -7.02
C PRO A 34 -2.64 15.09 -6.75
N SER A 35 -2.10 14.03 -6.13
CA SER A 35 -2.81 12.79 -5.78
C SER A 35 -4.01 13.01 -4.84
N SER A 36 -4.07 14.17 -4.17
CA SER A 36 -5.12 14.54 -3.22
C SER A 36 -6.39 15.14 -3.85
N LEU A 37 -6.43 15.43 -5.15
CA LEU A 37 -7.57 16.08 -5.81
C LEU A 37 -8.29 15.16 -6.80
N LYS A 38 -9.20 14.33 -6.27
CA LYS A 38 -10.47 14.01 -6.95
C LYS A 38 -11.47 15.11 -6.55
N GLY A 39 -11.41 16.26 -7.21
CA GLY A 39 -12.35 17.36 -6.99
C GLY A 39 -11.78 18.69 -7.47
N ASP A 40 -12.44 19.31 -8.43
CA ASP A 40 -12.19 20.70 -8.77
C ASP A 40 -12.42 21.57 -7.53
N PHE A 41 -11.49 22.49 -7.27
CA PHE A 41 -11.60 23.77 -6.54
C PHE A 41 -10.53 24.08 -5.46
N LEU A 42 -9.83 25.20 -5.75
CA LEU A 42 -9.21 26.24 -4.91
C LEU A 42 -7.76 26.07 -4.40
N ASN A 43 -6.83 26.63 -5.17
CA ASN A 43 -5.94 27.77 -4.84
C ASN A 43 -5.21 27.83 -3.49
N GLU A 44 -4.81 26.71 -2.89
CA GLU A 44 -3.69 26.71 -1.94
C GLU A 44 -2.38 26.41 -2.67
N HIS A 45 -1.31 27.11 -2.31
CA HIS A 45 0.02 27.10 -2.95
C HIS A 45 0.45 25.71 -3.48
N TYR A 46 0.11 25.43 -4.74
CA TYR A 46 0.44 24.17 -5.39
C TYR A 46 1.95 24.05 -5.53
N SER A 47 2.56 23.15 -4.75
CA SER A 47 3.94 22.72 -5.02
C SER A 47 3.92 21.59 -6.03
N GLU A 48 4.70 21.73 -7.09
CA GLU A 48 4.91 20.70 -8.09
C GLU A 48 5.41 19.40 -7.44
N PRO A 49 5.03 18.22 -7.94
CA PRO A 49 5.62 16.97 -7.46
C PRO A 49 7.13 17.00 -7.72
N LEU A 50 7.92 16.58 -6.72
CA LEU A 50 9.36 16.45 -6.83
C LEU A 50 9.74 15.38 -7.86
N LEU A 51 9.08 14.23 -7.79
CA LEU A 51 9.32 13.08 -8.67
C LEU A 51 8.03 12.61 -9.31
N LEU A 52 8.14 12.17 -10.57
CA LEU A 52 7.05 11.49 -11.27
C LEU A 52 7.56 10.17 -11.83
N GLN A 53 6.85 9.09 -11.53
CA GLN A 53 7.02 7.82 -12.23
C GLN A 53 6.16 7.83 -13.49
N PHE A 54 6.77 7.53 -14.64
CA PHE A 54 6.10 7.68 -15.93
C PHE A 54 6.36 6.53 -16.89
N ARG A 55 5.51 6.46 -17.91
CA ARG A 55 5.74 5.73 -19.16
C ARG A 55 5.61 6.72 -20.31
N LEU A 56 6.57 6.71 -21.22
CA LEU A 56 6.60 7.59 -22.38
C LEU A 56 6.70 6.73 -23.64
N PHE A 57 5.77 6.93 -24.55
CA PHE A 57 5.92 6.51 -25.93
C PHE A 57 6.20 7.73 -26.78
N HIS A 58 7.35 7.76 -27.45
CA HIS A 58 7.75 8.90 -28.25
C HIS A 58 8.53 8.45 -29.48
N GLU A 59 8.04 8.77 -30.68
CA GLU A 59 8.71 8.48 -31.96
C GLU A 59 9.21 7.03 -32.10
N GLY A 60 8.44 6.06 -31.60
CA GLY A 60 8.78 4.63 -31.65
C GLY A 60 9.66 4.13 -30.51
N TYR A 61 10.09 5.00 -29.59
CA TYR A 61 10.75 4.62 -28.34
C TYR A 61 9.70 4.35 -27.25
N ALA A 62 9.90 3.30 -26.47
CA ALA A 62 9.18 3.07 -25.21
C ALA A 62 10.13 3.26 -24.02
N VAL A 63 9.79 4.20 -23.15
CA VAL A 63 10.62 4.64 -22.03
C VAL A 63 9.84 4.46 -20.72
N LYS A 64 10.52 3.93 -19.70
CA LYS A 64 10.01 3.78 -18.34
C LYS A 64 11.03 4.33 -17.35
N GLY A 65 10.56 5.08 -16.35
CA GLY A 65 11.39 5.46 -15.22
C GLY A 65 10.74 6.50 -14.33
N THR A 66 11.58 7.22 -13.59
CA THR A 66 11.22 8.43 -12.87
C THR A 66 11.82 9.67 -13.50
N VAL A 67 11.22 10.83 -13.27
CA VAL A 67 11.80 12.14 -13.60
C VAL A 67 11.77 13.05 -12.39
N LEU A 68 12.93 13.65 -12.07
CA LEU A 68 13.08 14.69 -11.06
C LEU A 68 12.74 16.05 -11.68
N LEU A 69 11.96 16.85 -10.95
CA LEU A 69 11.73 18.25 -11.30
C LEU A 69 13.06 19.01 -11.38
N ASN A 70 13.28 19.67 -12.52
CA ASN A 70 14.44 20.54 -12.70
C ASN A 70 14.01 21.86 -13.35
N LYS A 71 13.98 22.92 -12.55
CA LYS A 71 13.62 24.29 -12.94
C LYS A 71 14.61 24.95 -13.89
N LYS A 72 15.84 24.42 -13.98
CA LYS A 72 16.87 24.91 -14.89
C LYS A 72 16.70 24.35 -16.31
N LEU A 73 15.78 23.40 -16.52
CA LEU A 73 15.47 22.89 -17.86
C LEU A 73 14.69 23.89 -18.70
N GLU A 74 14.97 23.87 -20.00
CA GLU A 74 14.13 24.54 -20.98
C GLU A 74 12.68 24.04 -20.88
N ARG A 75 11.74 24.96 -21.10
CA ARG A 75 10.31 24.65 -21.10
C ARG A 75 9.98 23.50 -22.05
N LYS A 76 8.99 22.68 -21.68
CA LYS A 76 8.52 21.50 -22.43
C LYS A 76 9.60 20.45 -22.71
N THR A 77 10.52 20.24 -21.77
CA THR A 77 11.65 19.31 -21.93
C THR A 77 11.55 18.16 -20.94
N ILE A 78 11.76 16.95 -21.45
CA ILE A 78 12.04 15.76 -20.66
C ILE A 78 13.43 15.26 -21.07
N GLN A 79 14.28 15.03 -20.08
CA GLN A 79 15.59 14.41 -20.26
C GLN A 79 15.50 12.96 -19.84
N VAL A 80 15.72 12.06 -20.80
CA VAL A 80 15.71 10.62 -20.63
C VAL A 80 17.15 10.11 -20.62
N ARG A 81 17.40 9.00 -19.93
CA ARG A 81 18.69 8.30 -19.96
C ARG A 81 18.58 6.98 -20.71
N PRO A 82 19.68 6.44 -21.28
CA PRO A 82 19.65 5.17 -22.00
C PRO A 82 19.03 4.01 -21.21
N SER A 83 19.28 3.94 -19.89
CA SER A 83 18.74 2.90 -19.00
C SER A 83 17.21 2.90 -18.88
N MET A 84 16.57 4.03 -19.18
CA MET A 84 15.12 4.20 -19.15
C MET A 84 14.45 3.68 -20.43
N ILE A 85 15.20 3.51 -21.52
CA ILE A 85 14.69 3.01 -22.80
C ILE A 85 14.51 1.50 -22.71
N LYS A 86 13.28 1.02 -22.80
CA LYS A 86 12.96 -0.42 -22.75
C LYS A 86 12.74 -1.02 -24.13
N VAL A 87 12.29 -0.20 -25.08
CA VAL A 87 12.19 -0.56 -26.50
C VAL A 87 12.78 0.58 -27.33
N TYR A 88 13.75 0.25 -28.17
CA TYR A 88 14.34 1.19 -29.12
C TYR A 88 13.47 1.29 -30.37
N ARG A 89 13.51 2.45 -31.01
CA ARG A 89 12.88 2.66 -32.30
C ARG A 89 13.46 1.69 -33.33
N ASP A 90 12.57 1.04 -34.07
CA ASP A 90 12.91 0.32 -35.29
C ASP A 90 13.34 1.31 -36.39
N GLN A 91 14.54 1.12 -36.94
CA GLN A 91 15.10 2.00 -37.97
C GLN A 91 14.54 1.70 -39.36
N GLU A 92 14.01 0.50 -39.57
CA GLU A 92 13.57 -0.01 -40.88
C GLU A 92 12.06 0.17 -41.08
N CYS A 93 11.29 0.24 -39.98
CA CYS A 93 9.85 0.43 -40.02
C CYS A 93 9.44 1.92 -39.95
N PRO A 94 8.71 2.47 -40.94
CA PRO A 94 8.19 3.84 -40.85
C PRO A 94 7.15 3.93 -39.72
N VAL A 95 7.37 4.85 -38.79
CA VAL A 95 6.46 5.07 -37.65
C VAL A 95 5.11 5.57 -38.18
N PRO A 96 4.01 4.79 -38.10
CA PRO A 96 2.68 5.31 -38.42
C PRO A 96 2.38 6.48 -37.49
N SER A 97 1.69 7.53 -37.98
CA SER A 97 1.43 8.82 -37.29
C SER A 97 1.61 8.74 -35.76
N PRO A 98 2.64 9.39 -35.18
CA PRO A 98 3.11 9.06 -33.85
C PRO A 98 2.04 9.38 -32.80
N VAL A 99 1.50 8.35 -32.16
CA VAL A 99 0.72 8.50 -30.92
C VAL A 99 1.71 8.73 -29.79
N ASN A 100 2.25 9.94 -29.68
CA ASN A 100 3.11 10.29 -28.55
C ASN A 100 2.25 10.37 -27.27
N SER A 101 2.68 9.70 -26.21
CA SER A 101 1.99 9.71 -24.91
C SER A 101 2.98 9.85 -23.76
N PHE A 102 2.60 10.65 -22.77
CA PHE A 102 3.26 10.72 -21.46
C PHE A 102 2.24 10.35 -20.39
N GLU A 103 2.46 9.21 -19.77
CA GLU A 103 1.55 8.60 -18.80
C GLU A 103 2.20 8.65 -17.41
N VAL A 104 1.56 9.37 -16.50
CA VAL A 104 1.98 9.41 -15.10
C VAL A 104 1.35 8.21 -14.38
N VAL A 105 2.17 7.49 -13.63
CA VAL A 105 1.75 6.31 -12.85
C VAL A 105 1.75 6.58 -11.35
N ALA A 106 2.70 7.38 -10.89
CA ALA A 106 2.80 7.80 -9.50
C ALA A 106 3.55 9.13 -9.41
N ILE A 107 3.32 9.87 -8.33
CA ILE A 107 4.07 11.09 -8.00
C ILE A 107 4.62 10.98 -6.58
N SER A 108 5.70 11.72 -6.29
CA SER A 108 6.11 11.99 -4.92
C SER A 108 5.01 12.75 -4.19
N ASP A 109 4.58 12.23 -3.04
CA ASP A 109 3.56 12.84 -2.20
C ASP A 109 3.89 12.60 -0.72
N ARG A 110 3.13 13.24 0.17
CA ARG A 110 3.26 13.11 1.61
C ARG A 110 3.30 11.62 2.02
N PRO A 111 4.36 11.18 2.70
CA PRO A 111 4.46 9.80 3.15
C PRO A 111 3.33 9.41 4.08
N LYS A 112 2.93 8.16 3.96
CA LYS A 112 1.90 7.52 4.78
C LYS A 112 2.48 7.05 6.10
N LYS A 113 1.60 6.57 7.00
CA LYS A 113 2.05 5.88 8.20
C LYS A 113 2.90 4.67 7.78
N SER A 114 4.08 4.55 8.40
CA SER A 114 5.02 3.49 8.09
C SER A 114 4.76 2.27 8.96
N TYR A 115 4.98 1.10 8.38
CA TYR A 115 4.83 -0.19 9.03
C TYR A 115 6.07 -1.05 8.76
N LEU A 116 6.51 -1.77 9.77
CA LEU A 116 7.49 -2.83 9.62
C LEU A 116 6.81 -4.07 9.03
N SER A 117 7.52 -4.81 8.18
CA SER A 117 7.10 -6.12 7.68
C SER A 117 7.77 -7.25 8.49
N LYS A 118 7.27 -8.48 8.40
CA LYS A 118 7.94 -9.66 9.03
C LYS A 118 9.41 -9.78 8.63
N TYR A 119 9.74 -9.51 7.36
CA TYR A 119 11.10 -9.52 6.84
C TYR A 119 11.95 -8.42 7.49
N LEU A 120 11.44 -7.19 7.53
CA LEU A 120 12.17 -6.07 8.13
C LEU A 120 12.35 -6.25 9.64
N ILE A 121 11.35 -6.79 10.36
CA ILE A 121 11.46 -7.13 11.79
C ILE A 121 12.56 -8.19 11.99
N ALA A 122 12.58 -9.26 11.18
CA ALA A 122 13.59 -10.30 11.28
C ALA A 122 15.01 -9.75 11.03
N LEU A 123 15.18 -8.92 9.98
CA LEU A 123 16.46 -8.30 9.66
C LEU A 123 16.93 -7.30 10.72
N LEU A 124 16.03 -6.46 11.24
CA LEU A 124 16.35 -5.53 12.32
C LEU A 124 16.75 -6.28 13.60
N ASN A 125 16.03 -7.34 13.96
CA ASN A 125 16.35 -8.14 15.13
C ASN A 125 17.69 -8.87 14.97
N TYR A 126 17.97 -9.44 13.78
CA TYR A 126 19.29 -9.99 13.46
C TYR A 126 20.41 -8.95 13.53
N GLY A 127 20.14 -7.73 13.07
CA GLY A 127 21.04 -6.58 13.20
C GLY A 127 21.25 -6.10 14.63
N GLY A 128 20.60 -6.70 15.64
CA GLY A 128 20.83 -6.42 17.05
C GLY A 128 19.78 -5.53 17.71
N VAL A 129 18.69 -5.17 17.02
CA VAL A 129 17.57 -4.45 17.63
C VAL A 129 16.89 -5.34 18.68
N PRO A 130 16.74 -4.88 19.94
CA PRO A 130 16.21 -5.70 21.02
C PRO A 130 14.78 -6.17 20.75
N ARG A 131 14.46 -7.41 21.14
CA ARG A 131 13.10 -7.98 21.08
C ARG A 131 12.04 -7.06 21.70
N ASN A 132 12.33 -6.52 22.88
CA ASN A 132 11.40 -5.67 23.63
C ASN A 132 10.95 -4.44 22.84
N PHE A 133 11.79 -3.89 21.96
CA PHE A 133 11.42 -2.76 21.11
C PHE A 133 10.18 -3.06 20.25
N PHE A 134 10.16 -4.23 19.61
CA PHE A 134 9.03 -4.66 18.77
C PHE A 134 7.80 -4.99 19.61
N MET A 135 8.01 -5.61 20.78
CA MET A 135 6.92 -5.97 21.69
C MET A 135 6.27 -4.73 22.31
N ASP A 136 7.03 -3.67 22.58
CA ASP A 136 6.48 -2.41 23.10
C ASP A 136 5.66 -1.70 22.02
N ILE A 137 6.14 -1.67 20.76
CA ILE A 137 5.34 -1.19 19.62
C ILE A 137 4.03 -1.97 19.49
N LEU A 138 4.09 -3.31 19.59
CA LEU A 138 2.90 -4.15 19.51
C LEU A 138 1.92 -3.83 20.64
N LYS A 139 2.38 -3.72 21.88
CA LYS A 139 1.53 -3.39 23.04
C LYS A 139 0.83 -2.05 22.85
N ASP A 140 1.56 -1.02 22.41
CA ASP A 140 1.00 0.30 22.17
C ASP A 140 -0.06 0.23 21.05
N ALA A 141 0.23 -0.48 19.95
CA ALA A 141 -0.72 -0.68 18.86
C ALA A 141 -1.98 -1.44 19.30
N LEU A 142 -1.85 -2.47 20.13
CA LEU A 142 -2.98 -3.21 20.68
C LEU A 142 -3.80 -2.36 21.67
N ALA A 143 -3.15 -1.53 22.49
CA ALA A 143 -3.82 -0.59 23.37
C ALA A 143 -4.63 0.44 22.58
N ASP A 144 -4.08 0.98 21.48
CA ASP A 144 -4.80 1.88 20.57
C ASP A 144 -6.06 1.22 19.99
N VAL A 145 -5.99 -0.07 19.65
CA VAL A 145 -7.15 -0.84 19.18
C VAL A 145 -8.24 -0.91 20.26
N GLN A 146 -7.89 -1.12 21.53
CA GLN A 146 -8.88 -1.09 22.63
C GLN A 146 -9.47 0.30 22.85
N ILE A 147 -8.62 1.34 22.83
CA ILE A 147 -9.03 2.74 23.02
C ILE A 147 -9.98 3.16 21.90
N SER A 148 -9.83 2.62 20.68
CA SER A 148 -10.72 2.90 19.54
C SER A 148 -12.19 2.56 19.80
N MET A 149 -12.49 1.69 20.77
CA MET A 149 -13.87 1.31 21.13
C MET A 149 -14.55 2.33 22.06
N ILE A 150 -13.79 3.20 22.72
CA ILE A 150 -14.29 4.08 23.80
C ILE A 150 -14.03 5.55 23.49
N ASN A 151 -12.92 5.86 22.80
CA ASN A 151 -12.53 7.22 22.49
C ASN A 151 -13.05 7.65 21.11
N LYS A 152 -13.84 8.72 21.04
CA LYS A 152 -14.42 9.24 19.78
C LYS A 152 -13.37 9.59 18.72
N ARG A 153 -12.23 10.16 19.12
CA ARG A 153 -11.17 10.54 18.19
C ARG A 153 -10.55 9.30 17.56
N THR A 154 -10.16 8.33 18.37
CA THR A 154 -9.55 7.09 17.90
C THR A 154 -10.55 6.25 17.08
N ALA A 155 -11.81 6.15 17.54
CA ALA A 155 -12.91 5.50 16.79
C ALA A 155 -13.07 6.09 15.38
N LEU A 156 -13.09 7.43 15.29
CA LEU A 156 -13.19 8.14 14.04
C LEU A 156 -11.97 7.89 13.14
N GLN A 157 -10.76 7.87 13.69
CA GLN A 157 -9.55 7.54 12.94
C GLN A 157 -9.62 6.13 12.35
N VAL A 158 -10.02 5.14 13.15
CA VAL A 158 -10.19 3.75 12.68
C VAL A 158 -11.25 3.64 11.59
N ALA A 159 -12.40 4.32 11.77
CA ALA A 159 -13.50 4.34 10.81
C ALA A 159 -13.09 4.99 9.48
N LEU A 160 -12.39 6.13 9.51
CA LEU A 160 -11.91 6.81 8.31
C LEU A 160 -10.80 6.03 7.59
N LEU A 161 -9.89 5.41 8.35
CA LEU A 161 -8.82 4.56 7.82
C LEU A 161 -9.35 3.36 7.03
N HIS A 162 -10.50 2.84 7.44
CA HIS A 162 -11.12 1.64 6.88
C HIS A 162 -12.48 1.95 6.24
N GLY A 163 -12.70 3.19 5.81
CA GLY A 163 -13.99 3.67 5.30
C GLY A 163 -14.53 2.85 4.14
N ASP A 164 -13.64 2.32 3.28
CA ASP A 164 -14.01 1.45 2.16
C ASP A 164 -14.59 0.10 2.60
N MET A 165 -14.28 -0.34 3.82
CA MET A 165 -14.87 -1.55 4.43
C MET A 165 -16.15 -1.23 5.21
N ASP A 166 -16.51 0.05 5.32
CA ASP A 166 -17.57 0.56 6.19
C ASP A 166 -18.70 1.26 5.44
N ASP A 167 -19.17 0.63 4.36
CA ASP A 167 -20.37 1.02 3.60
C ASP A 167 -20.43 2.56 3.39
N ASP A 168 -19.40 3.12 2.73
CA ASP A 168 -19.21 4.57 2.54
C ASP A 168 -19.00 5.38 3.85
N SER A 169 -18.06 4.91 4.69
CA SER A 169 -17.69 5.59 5.95
C SER A 169 -18.88 5.86 6.90
N THR A 170 -19.87 4.96 6.92
CA THR A 170 -21.12 5.13 7.68
C THR A 170 -20.86 5.39 9.16
N VAL A 171 -19.96 4.64 9.81
CA VAL A 171 -19.62 4.85 11.23
C VAL A 171 -19.01 6.22 11.46
N ALA A 172 -18.14 6.69 10.57
CA ALA A 172 -17.58 8.04 10.67
C ALA A 172 -18.69 9.09 10.60
N ARG A 173 -19.63 8.95 9.65
CA ARG A 173 -20.80 9.84 9.52
C ARG A 173 -21.70 9.81 10.76
N MET A 174 -21.92 8.63 11.35
CA MET A 174 -22.68 8.48 12.60
C MET A 174 -22.00 9.20 13.77
N ILE A 175 -20.67 9.06 13.91
CA ILE A 175 -19.88 9.76 14.93
C ILE A 175 -19.96 11.28 14.73
N PHE A 176 -19.86 11.78 13.49
CA PHE A 176 -20.05 13.20 13.18
C PHE A 176 -21.46 13.70 13.48
N SER A 177 -22.46 12.82 13.36
CA SER A 177 -23.87 13.10 13.71
C SER A 177 -24.13 13.03 15.22
N LYS A 178 -23.08 12.96 16.05
CA LYS A 178 -23.14 12.84 17.52
C LYS A 178 -23.80 11.57 18.04
N ILE A 179 -24.01 10.56 17.19
CA ILE A 179 -24.49 9.25 17.65
C ILE A 179 -23.43 8.67 18.60
N PRO A 180 -23.83 8.16 19.78
CA PRO A 180 -22.87 7.72 20.78
C PRO A 180 -22.19 6.42 20.37
N LEU A 181 -20.94 6.23 20.80
CA LEU A 181 -20.14 5.06 20.41
C LEU A 181 -20.70 3.73 20.93
N ASP A 182 -21.53 3.78 21.96
CA ASP A 182 -22.21 2.63 22.53
C ASP A 182 -23.50 2.23 21.80
N GLU A 183 -23.82 2.91 20.69
CA GLU A 183 -24.85 2.48 19.77
C GLU A 183 -24.52 1.07 19.22
N PRO A 184 -25.46 0.11 19.28
CA PRO A 184 -25.20 -1.30 18.95
C PRO A 184 -24.52 -1.55 17.60
N TYR A 185 -24.92 -0.85 16.54
CA TYR A 185 -24.31 -1.00 15.22
C TYR A 185 -22.91 -0.39 15.17
N ILE A 186 -22.68 0.82 15.72
CA ILE A 186 -21.35 1.42 15.85
C ILE A 186 -20.40 0.48 16.59
N GLN A 187 -20.78 -0.04 17.77
CA GLN A 187 -19.92 -0.97 18.51
C GLN A 187 -19.59 -2.22 17.70
N THR A 188 -20.58 -2.79 17.00
CA THR A 188 -20.38 -3.97 16.16
C THR A 188 -19.39 -3.69 15.04
N ARG A 189 -19.53 -2.54 14.37
CA ARG A 189 -18.66 -2.13 13.27
C ARG A 189 -17.26 -1.77 13.74
N LEU A 190 -17.12 -0.99 14.80
CA LEU A 190 -15.83 -0.69 15.40
C LEU A 190 -15.11 -1.96 15.83
N CYS A 191 -15.81 -2.95 16.41
CA CYS A 191 -15.23 -4.25 16.75
C CYS A 191 -14.68 -4.97 15.50
N VAL A 192 -15.41 -4.96 14.38
CA VAL A 192 -14.92 -5.52 13.10
C VAL A 192 -13.68 -4.79 12.60
N LEU A 193 -13.69 -3.45 12.60
CA LEU A 193 -12.55 -2.65 12.14
C LEU A 193 -11.32 -2.80 13.05
N ALA A 194 -11.54 -2.84 14.36
CA ALA A 194 -10.52 -3.09 15.38
C ALA A 194 -9.89 -4.47 15.22
N ASN A 195 -10.70 -5.52 15.00
CA ASN A 195 -10.20 -6.86 14.73
C ASN A 195 -9.42 -6.95 13.41
N GLN A 196 -9.78 -6.16 12.40
CA GLN A 196 -9.00 -6.08 11.15
C GLN A 196 -7.63 -5.42 11.38
N GLN A 197 -7.53 -4.43 12.26
CA GLN A 197 -6.25 -3.87 12.69
C GLN A 197 -5.42 -4.90 13.48
N ALA A 198 -6.02 -5.57 14.45
CA ALA A 198 -5.36 -6.64 15.22
C ALA A 198 -4.85 -7.76 14.31
N LYS A 199 -5.64 -8.16 13.30
CA LYS A 199 -5.22 -9.11 12.27
C LYS A 199 -3.97 -8.63 11.51
N SER A 200 -3.91 -7.34 11.15
CA SER A 200 -2.71 -6.79 10.49
C SER A 200 -1.46 -6.85 11.39
N LEU A 201 -1.62 -6.63 12.69
CA LEU A 201 -0.53 -6.78 13.68
C LEU A 201 -0.08 -8.24 13.78
N ARG A 202 -1.03 -9.20 13.79
CA ARG A 202 -0.75 -10.64 13.74
C ARG A 202 0.00 -11.05 12.46
N GLU A 203 -0.28 -10.37 11.34
CA GLU A 203 0.48 -10.49 10.10
C GLU A 203 1.87 -9.81 10.16
N GLY A 204 2.31 -9.32 11.32
CA GLY A 204 3.61 -8.70 11.54
C GLY A 204 3.75 -7.30 10.94
N LYS A 205 2.63 -6.59 10.72
CA LYS A 205 2.62 -5.19 10.25
C LYS A 205 2.64 -4.24 11.43
N LEU A 206 3.81 -4.00 12.01
CA LEU A 206 3.94 -3.14 13.20
C LEU A 206 4.03 -1.66 12.81
N PRO A 207 3.15 -0.78 13.31
CA PRO A 207 3.25 0.65 13.04
C PRO A 207 4.52 1.22 13.67
N ILE A 208 5.26 2.04 12.94
CA ILE A 208 6.49 2.65 13.48
C ILE A 208 6.54 4.15 13.18
N ASP A 209 6.83 4.92 14.22
CA ASP A 209 7.01 6.36 14.13
C ASP A 209 8.42 6.74 13.64
N GLU A 210 8.62 8.02 13.33
CA GLU A 210 9.89 8.55 12.81
C GLU A 210 10.42 7.79 11.59
N SER A 211 9.50 7.20 10.82
CA SER A 211 9.81 6.37 9.67
C SER A 211 8.78 6.62 8.57
N PHE A 212 9.22 6.57 7.31
CA PHE A 212 8.41 6.91 6.14
C PHE A 212 8.95 6.25 4.87
N TYR A 213 8.11 6.12 3.85
CA TYR A 213 8.54 5.67 2.52
C TYR A 213 8.66 6.87 1.57
N LEU A 214 9.78 6.96 0.86
CA LEU A 214 10.05 8.01 -0.13
C LEU A 214 10.49 7.41 -1.47
N MET A 215 10.09 8.05 -2.56
CA MET A 215 10.58 7.68 -3.89
C MET A 215 12.04 8.10 -4.02
N GLY A 216 12.87 7.21 -4.58
CA GLY A 216 14.29 7.49 -4.80
C GLY A 216 14.57 8.20 -6.12
N THR A 217 15.62 9.02 -6.13
CA THR A 217 16.24 9.56 -7.35
C THR A 217 17.75 9.79 -7.14
N ALA A 218 18.44 10.20 -8.18
CA ALA A 218 19.86 10.53 -8.14
C ALA A 218 20.05 12.02 -7.81
N ASP A 219 21.11 12.33 -7.07
CA ASP A 219 21.51 13.72 -6.78
C ASP A 219 21.85 14.48 -8.09
N PRO A 220 21.10 15.54 -8.43
CA PRO A 220 21.36 16.34 -9.63
C PRO A 220 22.58 17.25 -9.52
N THR A 221 23.12 17.45 -8.30
CA THR A 221 24.22 18.37 -8.03
C THR A 221 25.59 17.69 -7.99
N GLY A 222 25.61 16.38 -7.73
CA GLY A 222 26.84 15.63 -7.46
C GLY A 222 27.52 16.03 -6.15
N ALA A 223 26.80 16.67 -5.22
CA ALA A 223 27.30 17.06 -3.91
C ALA A 223 27.51 15.86 -2.99
N LEU A 224 26.61 14.89 -3.02
CA LEU A 224 26.63 13.75 -2.10
C LEU A 224 27.81 12.81 -2.35
N ASN A 225 28.44 12.34 -1.27
CA ASN A 225 29.47 11.30 -1.28
C ASN A 225 28.89 9.92 -0.94
N GLU A 226 29.73 8.89 -1.04
CA GLU A 226 29.34 7.53 -0.64
C GLU A 226 28.91 7.50 0.84
N GLY A 227 27.77 6.88 1.12
CA GLY A 227 27.19 6.82 2.47
C GLY A 227 26.35 8.04 2.86
N GLU A 228 26.26 9.05 1.99
CA GLU A 228 25.42 10.24 2.20
C GLU A 228 24.14 10.17 1.36
N VAL A 229 23.06 10.77 1.85
CA VAL A 229 21.79 10.94 1.13
C VAL A 229 21.25 12.33 1.39
N CYS A 230 20.42 12.87 0.50
CA CYS A 230 19.63 14.05 0.79
C CYS A 230 18.16 13.65 0.86
N ILE A 231 17.47 14.02 1.94
CA ILE A 231 16.08 13.62 2.19
C ILE A 231 15.25 14.89 2.31
N ILE A 232 14.28 15.07 1.43
CA ILE A 232 13.38 16.22 1.43
C ILE A 232 12.03 15.79 1.98
N HIS A 233 11.60 16.39 3.08
CA HIS A 233 10.34 16.09 3.76
C HIS A 233 9.48 17.36 3.91
N GLU A 234 8.37 17.27 4.66
CA GLU A 234 7.38 18.33 4.86
C GLU A 234 8.00 19.69 5.25
N ASN A 235 8.99 19.68 6.14
CA ASN A 235 9.65 20.88 6.68
C ASN A 235 11.04 21.15 6.03
N GLY A 236 11.28 20.60 4.83
CA GLY A 236 12.55 20.75 4.11
C GLY A 236 13.49 19.56 4.28
N GLN A 237 14.78 19.82 4.09
CA GLN A 237 15.81 18.78 4.09
C GLN A 237 16.08 18.26 5.51
N ILE A 238 16.15 16.94 5.67
CA ILE A 238 16.47 16.27 6.93
C ILE A 238 17.98 16.08 7.03
N SER A 239 18.54 16.22 8.24
CA SER A 239 19.95 15.94 8.51
C SER A 239 20.13 14.90 9.63
N GLY A 240 21.25 14.19 9.60
CA GLY A 240 21.65 13.21 10.62
C GLY A 240 21.61 11.76 10.13
N LYS A 241 21.94 10.81 11.01
CA LYS A 241 21.97 9.39 10.66
C LYS A 241 20.56 8.84 10.41
N VAL A 242 20.43 8.01 9.38
CA VAL A 242 19.19 7.35 8.97
C VAL A 242 19.44 5.88 8.65
N LEU A 243 18.42 5.06 8.84
CA LEU A 243 18.34 3.74 8.23
C LEU A 243 17.56 3.84 6.93
N VAL A 244 18.05 3.21 5.88
CA VAL A 244 17.38 3.14 4.58
C VAL A 244 17.28 1.67 4.16
N TYR A 245 16.10 1.28 3.68
CA TYR A 245 15.77 -0.08 3.27
C TYR A 245 14.82 -0.06 2.08
N ARG A 246 14.99 -0.98 1.14
CA ARG A 246 14.05 -1.19 0.02
C ARG A 246 13.23 -2.44 0.28
N ASN A 247 11.91 -2.30 0.25
CA ASN A 247 10.99 -3.43 0.45
C ASN A 247 10.57 -4.03 -0.91
N PRO A 248 10.55 -5.35 -1.10
CA PRO A 248 11.03 -6.42 -0.19
C PRO A 248 12.51 -6.77 -0.39
N GLY A 249 13.35 -6.45 0.60
CA GLY A 249 14.70 -6.97 0.74
C GLY A 249 14.78 -8.03 1.84
N ILE A 250 15.52 -9.11 1.59
CA ILE A 250 15.67 -10.26 2.50
C ILE A 250 17.14 -10.56 2.86
N HIS A 251 18.11 -9.84 2.33
CA HIS A 251 19.51 -10.00 2.70
C HIS A 251 19.86 -9.19 3.96
N PHE A 252 20.78 -9.70 4.78
CA PHE A 252 21.25 -9.04 6.01
C PHE A 252 21.83 -7.63 5.78
N GLY A 253 22.31 -7.38 4.57
CA GLY A 253 22.91 -6.12 4.13
C GLY A 253 21.97 -5.11 3.49
N ASP A 254 20.68 -5.43 3.31
CA ASP A 254 19.74 -4.56 2.60
C ASP A 254 19.29 -3.35 3.41
N ILE A 255 19.52 -3.36 4.72
CA ILE A 255 19.32 -2.20 5.58
C ILE A 255 20.65 -1.47 5.69
N ARG A 256 20.68 -0.22 5.23
CA ARG A 256 21.86 0.63 5.19
C ARG A 256 21.76 1.75 6.22
N VAL A 257 22.85 2.01 6.91
CA VAL A 257 23.02 3.20 7.75
C VAL A 257 23.67 4.27 6.89
N LEU A 258 22.92 5.32 6.58
CA LEU A 258 23.37 6.45 5.76
C LEU A 258 23.32 7.76 6.57
N THR A 259 23.97 8.79 6.06
CA THR A 259 23.93 10.13 6.67
C THR A 259 23.14 11.07 5.77
N ALA A 260 22.03 11.58 6.29
CA ALA A 260 21.27 12.62 5.63
C ALA A 260 22.02 13.95 5.74
N ILE A 261 22.36 14.54 4.59
CA ILE A 261 23.13 15.77 4.46
C ILE A 261 22.28 16.82 3.73
N HIS A 262 22.38 18.07 4.19
CA HIS A 262 21.76 19.21 3.52
C HIS A 262 22.60 19.61 2.30
N ILE A 263 21.96 19.73 1.13
CA ILE A 263 22.57 20.22 -0.10
C ILE A 263 22.19 21.69 -0.26
N GLU A 264 23.18 22.57 -0.15
CA GLU A 264 23.00 24.01 -0.38
C GLU A 264 22.67 24.30 -1.86
N GLY A 265 21.66 25.12 -2.11
CA GLY A 265 21.27 25.53 -3.45
C GLY A 265 20.47 24.47 -4.23
N LEU A 266 20.05 23.38 -3.58
CA LEU A 266 19.19 22.38 -4.21
C LEU A 266 17.84 22.99 -4.62
N GLU A 267 17.34 23.95 -3.84
CA GLU A 267 16.11 24.70 -4.08
C GLU A 267 16.14 25.47 -5.42
N ASP A 268 17.33 25.82 -5.94
CA ASP A 268 17.46 26.43 -7.28
C ASP A 268 17.10 25.46 -8.40
N ILE A 269 17.17 24.15 -8.14
CA ILE A 269 16.85 23.09 -9.09
C ILE A 269 15.42 22.61 -8.88
N ILE A 270 15.05 22.27 -7.64
CA ILE A 270 13.78 21.60 -7.34
C ILE A 270 12.69 22.55 -6.81
N GLY A 271 13.01 23.83 -6.57
CA GLY A 271 12.07 24.78 -5.98
C GLY A 271 11.62 24.38 -4.58
N CYS A 272 10.30 24.40 -4.36
CA CYS A 272 9.67 24.06 -3.08
C CYS A 272 9.10 22.63 -3.07
N SER A 273 9.40 21.81 -4.08
CA SER A 273 8.92 20.44 -4.18
C SER A 273 9.48 19.56 -3.07
N LYS A 274 8.66 18.60 -2.62
CA LYS A 274 8.92 17.82 -1.41
C LYS A 274 8.79 16.32 -1.64
N TYR A 275 9.21 15.55 -0.63
CA TYR A 275 8.99 14.10 -0.49
C TYR A 275 9.79 13.24 -1.47
N GLY A 276 11.11 13.25 -1.31
CA GLY A 276 12.00 12.33 -2.03
C GLY A 276 13.30 12.08 -1.28
N ILE A 277 13.99 11.00 -1.68
CA ILE A 277 15.35 10.68 -1.24
C ILE A 277 16.29 10.69 -2.46
N LEU A 278 17.37 11.45 -2.34
CA LEU A 278 18.40 11.63 -3.36
C LEU A 278 19.63 10.81 -2.96
N PHE A 279 20.09 9.97 -3.88
CA PHE A 279 21.25 9.12 -3.70
C PHE A 279 22.49 9.66 -4.43
N PRO A 280 23.70 9.35 -3.93
CA PRO A 280 24.94 9.85 -4.50
C PRO A 280 25.21 9.21 -5.87
N THR A 281 25.74 10.02 -6.78
CA THR A 281 26.23 9.58 -8.09
C THR A 281 27.72 9.19 -8.08
N LYS A 282 28.28 9.03 -6.87
CA LYS A 282 29.66 8.67 -6.59
C LYS A 282 29.75 7.33 -5.87
N GLY A 283 30.95 6.75 -5.89
CA GLY A 283 31.28 5.49 -5.23
C GLY A 283 31.43 4.36 -6.23
N PRO A 284 31.95 3.20 -5.79
CA PRO A 284 32.19 2.05 -6.67
C PRO A 284 30.90 1.32 -7.05
N ARG A 285 29.85 1.42 -6.23
CA ARG A 285 28.57 0.75 -6.40
C ARG A 285 27.44 1.69 -5.97
N SER A 286 26.32 1.68 -6.70
CA SER A 286 25.19 2.56 -6.37
C SER A 286 24.56 2.18 -5.03
N SER A 287 24.08 3.18 -4.28
CA SER A 287 23.45 2.93 -2.98
C SER A 287 22.14 2.14 -3.09
N THR A 288 21.43 2.30 -4.21
CA THR A 288 20.17 1.61 -4.50
C THR A 288 20.39 0.14 -4.79
N ASP A 289 21.42 -0.19 -5.58
CA ASP A 289 21.76 -1.57 -5.92
C ASP A 289 22.21 -2.37 -4.68
N MET A 290 22.92 -1.70 -3.75
CA MET A 290 23.26 -2.28 -2.45
C MET A 290 22.05 -2.63 -1.56
N MET A 291 20.83 -2.20 -1.92
CA MET A 291 19.58 -2.48 -1.22
C MET A 291 18.67 -3.35 -2.09
N ALA A 292 18.85 -4.67 -1.99
CA ALA A 292 18.08 -5.67 -2.73
C ALA A 292 18.17 -5.56 -4.27
N GLY A 293 19.24 -4.98 -4.84
CA GLY A 293 19.34 -4.77 -6.31
C GLY A 293 18.37 -3.69 -6.83
N GLY A 294 18.19 -2.61 -6.06
CA GLY A 294 17.26 -1.54 -6.40
C GLY A 294 17.75 -0.57 -7.48
N ASP A 295 16.80 0.05 -8.16
CA ASP A 295 17.02 1.09 -9.16
C ASP A 295 16.26 2.38 -8.78
N LEU A 296 16.17 3.33 -9.71
CA LEU A 296 15.45 4.59 -9.54
C LEU A 296 14.29 4.71 -10.54
N ASP A 297 13.70 3.60 -10.97
CA ASP A 297 12.59 3.56 -11.95
C ASP A 297 11.19 3.68 -11.33
N GLY A 298 11.17 3.83 -10.00
CA GLY A 298 9.97 4.00 -9.17
C GLY A 298 10.09 3.40 -7.77
N ASP A 299 11.27 2.89 -7.41
CA ASP A 299 11.52 2.26 -6.11
C ASP A 299 11.23 3.21 -4.94
N MET A 300 10.60 2.63 -3.92
CA MET A 300 10.26 3.30 -2.66
C MET A 300 11.18 2.79 -1.56
N TYR A 301 11.78 3.73 -0.83
CA TYR A 301 12.74 3.48 0.22
C TYR A 301 12.12 3.79 1.57
N TRP A 302 12.08 2.79 2.45
CA TRP A 302 11.80 3.00 3.86
C TRP A 302 12.98 3.72 4.50
N VAL A 303 12.73 4.87 5.07
CA VAL A 303 13.69 5.67 5.83
C VAL A 303 13.24 5.70 7.28
N SER A 304 14.15 5.47 8.21
CA SER A 304 13.89 5.61 9.64
C SER A 304 14.95 6.44 10.36
N ARG A 305 14.46 7.36 11.20
CA ARG A 305 15.23 8.17 12.14
C ARG A 305 15.06 7.70 13.58
N HIS A 306 14.42 6.55 13.77
CA HIS A 306 14.03 6.10 15.08
C HIS A 306 15.27 5.90 15.98
N PRO A 307 15.39 6.59 17.13
CA PRO A 307 16.62 6.60 17.93
C PRO A 307 17.05 5.20 18.40
N ILE A 308 16.10 4.35 18.78
CA ILE A 308 16.38 2.97 19.20
C ILE A 308 16.96 2.17 18.04
N LEU A 309 16.42 2.31 16.82
CA LEU A 309 16.93 1.57 15.67
C LEU A 309 18.36 2.02 15.32
N LEU A 310 18.61 3.33 15.28
CA LEU A 310 19.93 3.89 15.03
C LEU A 310 20.97 3.51 16.11
N LYS A 311 20.53 3.31 17.35
CA LYS A 311 21.39 2.93 18.47
C LYS A 311 21.82 1.47 18.42
N TYR A 312 20.88 0.57 18.09
CA TYR A 312 21.10 -0.88 18.25
C TYR A 312 21.41 -1.61 16.95
N PHE A 313 20.93 -1.12 15.80
CA PHE A 313 21.12 -1.80 14.53
C PHE A 313 22.58 -1.76 14.08
N LYS A 314 23.10 -2.92 13.69
CA LYS A 314 24.44 -3.13 13.15
C LYS A 314 24.32 -3.58 11.69
N GLN A 315 24.83 -2.74 10.80
CA GLN A 315 24.81 -2.99 9.37
C GLN A 315 25.70 -4.18 8.98
N SER A 316 25.22 -5.00 8.06
CA SER A 316 26.01 -6.06 7.39
C SER A 316 26.50 -5.59 6.02
N HIS A 317 27.42 -6.37 5.42
CA HIS A 317 27.86 -6.13 4.05
C HIS A 317 26.69 -6.28 3.05
N PRO A 318 26.63 -5.43 2.01
CA PRO A 318 25.55 -5.49 1.03
C PRO A 318 25.59 -6.81 0.25
N TRP A 319 24.44 -7.21 -0.27
CA TRP A 319 24.33 -8.44 -1.05
C TRP A 319 25.20 -8.39 -2.30
N THR A 320 25.91 -9.47 -2.58
CA THR A 320 26.58 -9.70 -3.87
C THR A 320 26.25 -11.14 -4.24
N CYS A 321 25.78 -11.36 -5.47
CA CYS A 321 25.39 -12.68 -5.93
C CYS A 321 26.59 -13.62 -5.87
N MET A 322 26.47 -14.73 -5.13
CA MET A 322 27.56 -15.71 -5.02
C MET A 322 27.35 -16.87 -6.00
N ASN A 323 26.11 -17.26 -6.21
CA ASN A 323 25.73 -18.41 -7.03
C ASN A 323 24.66 -18.02 -8.05
N HIS A 324 24.90 -18.37 -9.32
CA HIS A 324 23.90 -18.21 -10.38
C HIS A 324 23.03 -19.46 -10.51
N TYR A 325 21.72 -19.28 -10.34
CA TYR A 325 20.72 -20.35 -10.41
C TYR A 325 19.82 -20.25 -11.65
N SER A 326 19.86 -19.13 -12.37
CA SER A 326 19.16 -18.96 -13.63
C SER A 326 19.83 -19.73 -14.77
N SER A 327 19.05 -20.55 -15.48
CA SER A 327 19.47 -21.09 -16.77
C SER A 327 19.03 -20.11 -17.86
N LYS A 328 20.00 -19.53 -18.61
CA LYS A 328 19.67 -18.71 -19.79
C LYS A 328 19.10 -19.62 -20.87
N SER A 329 17.85 -19.38 -21.28
CA SER A 329 17.33 -19.94 -22.52
C SER A 329 18.06 -19.29 -23.69
N SER A 330 18.46 -20.07 -24.69
CA SER A 330 18.96 -19.53 -25.95
C SER A 330 17.78 -19.07 -26.80
N GLU A 331 17.07 -18.05 -26.34
CA GLU A 331 15.97 -17.48 -27.11
C GLU A 331 16.52 -16.65 -28.27
N LYS A 332 15.97 -16.89 -29.46
CA LYS A 332 16.23 -16.06 -30.63
C LYS A 332 15.70 -14.66 -30.37
N LYS A 333 16.38 -13.64 -30.88
CA LYS A 333 15.88 -12.26 -30.75
C LYS A 333 14.57 -12.11 -31.55
N PRO A 334 13.65 -11.21 -31.16
CA PRO A 334 12.41 -11.00 -31.89
C PRO A 334 12.62 -10.71 -33.39
N ILE A 335 13.71 -10.02 -33.75
CA ILE A 335 14.09 -9.69 -35.13
C ILE A 335 14.55 -10.91 -35.96
N GLU A 336 14.84 -12.03 -35.31
CA GLU A 336 15.31 -13.27 -35.93
C GLU A 336 14.15 -14.26 -36.19
N LEU A 337 12.92 -13.90 -35.80
CA LEU A 337 11.71 -14.72 -35.96
C LEU A 337 10.91 -14.26 -37.18
N SER A 338 10.27 -15.19 -37.89
CA SER A 338 9.24 -14.82 -38.88
C SER A 338 8.01 -14.23 -38.20
N ASP A 339 7.15 -13.53 -38.92
CA ASP A 339 5.91 -12.95 -38.36
C ASP A 339 5.04 -14.00 -37.66
N GLU A 340 4.88 -15.19 -38.27
CA GLU A 340 4.08 -16.28 -37.68
C GLU A 340 4.78 -16.97 -36.50
N GLU A 341 6.11 -17.01 -36.49
CA GLU A 341 6.89 -17.51 -35.35
C GLU A 341 6.80 -16.53 -34.19
N LEU A 342 6.96 -15.22 -34.46
CA LEU A 342 6.85 -14.16 -33.47
C LEU A 342 5.47 -14.14 -32.83
N GLU A 343 4.39 -14.23 -33.62
CA GLU A 343 3.03 -14.32 -33.09
C GLU A 343 2.88 -15.54 -32.16
N ARG A 344 3.34 -16.71 -32.59
CA ARG A 344 3.26 -17.94 -31.78
C ARG A 344 4.07 -17.84 -30.49
N GLU A 345 5.28 -17.30 -30.53
CA GLU A 345 6.11 -17.09 -29.34
C GLU A 345 5.49 -16.08 -28.38
N LEU A 346 4.93 -14.97 -28.89
CA LEU A 346 4.22 -14.00 -28.06
C LEU A 346 3.01 -14.62 -27.34
N PHE A 347 2.19 -15.41 -28.05
CA PHE A 347 1.09 -16.14 -27.43
C PHE A 347 1.58 -17.18 -26.42
N SER A 348 2.63 -17.94 -26.74
CA SER A 348 3.23 -18.93 -25.83
C SER A 348 3.76 -18.28 -24.54
N HIS A 349 4.47 -17.16 -24.67
CA HIS A 349 4.97 -16.36 -23.55
C HIS A 349 3.82 -15.77 -22.72
N PHE A 350 2.78 -15.22 -23.37
CA PHE A 350 1.59 -14.74 -22.68
C PHE A 350 0.91 -15.85 -21.87
N LEU A 351 0.68 -17.02 -22.48
CA LEU A 351 0.05 -18.17 -21.80
C LEU A 351 0.91 -18.65 -20.63
N THR A 352 2.23 -18.70 -20.80
CA THR A 352 3.17 -19.12 -19.76
C THR A 352 3.18 -18.12 -18.60
N ALA A 353 3.30 -16.82 -18.88
CA ALA A 353 3.26 -15.76 -17.87
C ALA A 353 1.90 -15.67 -17.14
N ARG A 354 0.80 -15.94 -17.85
CA ARG A 354 -0.56 -15.88 -17.29
C ARG A 354 -0.92 -17.12 -16.46
N PHE A 355 -0.55 -18.31 -16.93
CA PHE A 355 -1.06 -19.59 -16.39
C PHE A 355 0.01 -20.51 -15.78
N ARG A 356 1.30 -20.30 -16.08
CA ARG A 356 2.43 -21.11 -15.59
C ARG A 356 3.46 -20.27 -14.86
N ARG A 357 3.00 -19.38 -13.97
CA ARG A 357 3.89 -18.53 -13.18
C ARG A 357 4.85 -19.37 -12.34
N SER A 358 6.13 -19.01 -12.40
CA SER A 358 7.12 -19.58 -11.49
C SER A 358 6.70 -19.31 -10.04
N LYS A 359 6.80 -20.35 -9.20
CA LYS A 359 6.58 -20.23 -7.75
C LYS A 359 7.88 -19.97 -7.00
N ALA A 360 9.02 -19.88 -7.70
CA ALA A 360 10.35 -19.83 -7.09
C ALA A 360 10.50 -18.66 -6.11
N MET A 361 10.11 -17.45 -6.50
CA MET A 361 10.16 -16.25 -5.64
C MET A 361 9.37 -16.44 -4.33
N GLY A 362 8.14 -16.97 -4.42
CA GLY A 362 7.30 -17.24 -3.25
C GLY A 362 7.84 -18.36 -2.38
N THR A 363 8.32 -19.45 -2.98
CA THR A 363 8.94 -20.56 -2.27
C THR A 363 10.24 -20.13 -1.57
N ALA A 364 11.10 -19.37 -2.25
CA ALA A 364 12.37 -18.89 -1.72
C ALA A 364 12.15 -17.95 -0.54
N SER A 365 11.26 -16.96 -0.67
CA SER A 365 10.94 -16.01 0.41
C SER A 365 10.28 -16.67 1.62
N ASN A 366 9.39 -17.65 1.43
CA ASN A 366 8.81 -18.42 2.53
C ASN A 366 9.84 -19.31 3.23
N SER A 367 10.67 -20.00 2.45
CA SER A 367 11.75 -20.85 2.97
C SER A 367 12.76 -20.00 3.75
N TRP A 368 13.12 -18.83 3.21
CA TRP A 368 14.01 -17.87 3.87
C TRP A 368 13.44 -17.44 5.23
N LEU A 369 12.16 -17.07 5.28
CA LEU A 369 11.54 -16.61 6.53
C LEU A 369 11.53 -17.71 7.62
N ALA A 370 11.30 -18.96 7.22
CA ALA A 370 11.31 -20.10 8.14
C ALA A 370 12.73 -20.43 8.66
N HIS A 371 13.75 -20.40 7.81
CA HIS A 371 15.15 -20.59 8.25
C HIS A 371 15.66 -19.40 9.06
N MET A 372 15.22 -18.19 8.71
CA MET A 372 15.55 -16.97 9.43
C MET A 372 15.00 -17.02 10.86
N ASP A 373 13.77 -17.50 11.02
CA ASP A 373 13.16 -17.71 12.32
C ASP A 373 14.00 -18.61 13.22
N GLN A 374 14.41 -19.78 12.70
CA GLN A 374 15.31 -20.70 13.39
C GLN A 374 16.65 -20.04 13.72
N MET A 375 17.20 -19.26 12.80
CA MET A 375 18.45 -18.54 13.03
C MET A 375 18.30 -17.49 14.15
N LEU A 376 17.14 -16.88 14.35
CA LEU A 376 16.91 -15.94 15.45
C LEU A 376 16.80 -16.62 16.81
N THR A 377 16.44 -17.91 16.86
CA THR A 377 16.27 -18.67 18.12
C THR A 377 17.46 -19.56 18.47
N ASN A 378 18.24 -20.01 17.48
CA ASN A 378 19.28 -21.00 17.70
C ASN A 378 20.55 -20.38 18.31
N GLU A 379 21.00 -20.89 19.46
CA GLU A 379 22.23 -20.46 20.12
C GLU A 379 23.48 -21.25 19.67
N HIS A 380 23.30 -22.40 19.02
CA HIS A 380 24.40 -23.27 18.59
C HIS A 380 25.11 -22.74 17.34
N THR A 381 26.39 -22.43 17.46
CA THR A 381 27.20 -21.78 16.41
C THR A 381 27.29 -22.56 15.09
N LYS A 382 27.43 -23.89 15.14
CA LYS A 382 27.52 -24.72 13.93
C LYS A 382 26.23 -24.70 13.11
N GLU A 383 25.09 -24.86 13.77
CA GLU A 383 23.78 -24.84 13.11
C GLU A 383 23.47 -23.46 12.54
N ARG A 384 23.82 -22.39 13.26
CA ARG A 384 23.71 -21.02 12.76
C ARG A 384 24.50 -20.79 11.47
N ASN A 385 25.72 -21.35 11.37
CA ASN A 385 26.52 -21.21 10.16
C ASN A 385 25.88 -21.93 8.97
N CYS A 386 25.40 -23.17 9.17
CA CYS A 386 24.69 -23.91 8.12
C CYS A 386 23.40 -23.19 7.68
N LEU A 387 22.61 -22.66 8.62
CA LEU A 387 21.44 -21.86 8.30
C LEU A 387 21.80 -20.60 7.53
N LYS A 388 22.89 -19.92 7.91
CA LYS A 388 23.35 -18.72 7.22
C LYS A 388 23.73 -19.01 5.76
N GLU A 389 24.39 -20.12 5.47
CA GLU A 389 24.70 -20.56 4.10
C GLU A 389 23.41 -20.77 3.30
N LYS A 390 22.45 -21.53 3.83
CA LYS A 390 21.14 -21.73 3.19
C LYS A 390 20.40 -20.41 2.94
N LEU A 391 20.46 -19.49 3.90
CA LEU A 391 19.82 -18.17 3.77
C LEU A 391 20.45 -17.34 2.65
N LEU A 392 21.77 -17.38 2.49
CA LEU A 392 22.46 -16.69 1.40
C LEU A 392 22.11 -17.29 0.04
N GLU A 393 22.05 -18.62 -0.09
CA GLU A 393 21.60 -19.27 -1.32
C GLU A 393 20.14 -18.92 -1.67
N LEU A 394 19.26 -18.88 -0.66
CA LEU A 394 17.86 -18.48 -0.86
C LEU A 394 17.72 -17.00 -1.27
N VAL A 395 18.63 -16.14 -0.80
CA VAL A 395 18.69 -14.72 -1.22
C VAL A 395 19.05 -14.63 -2.70
N ASP A 396 20.10 -15.33 -3.14
CA ASP A 396 20.53 -15.36 -4.54
C ASP A 396 19.38 -15.84 -5.44
N ILE A 397 18.73 -16.95 -5.08
CA ILE A 397 17.57 -17.49 -5.81
C ILE A 397 16.40 -16.50 -5.82
N TYR A 398 16.13 -15.80 -4.71
CA TYR A 398 15.02 -14.86 -4.60
C TYR A 398 15.22 -13.66 -5.53
N TYR A 399 16.41 -13.06 -5.55
CA TYR A 399 16.70 -11.91 -6.41
C TYR A 399 16.77 -12.30 -7.88
N GLU A 400 17.37 -13.44 -8.23
CA GLU A 400 17.31 -13.92 -9.61
C GLU A 400 15.87 -14.25 -10.06
N ALA A 401 15.04 -14.81 -9.18
CA ALA A 401 13.63 -15.09 -9.48
C ALA A 401 12.78 -13.82 -9.65
N LEU A 402 13.19 -12.67 -9.08
CA LEU A 402 12.52 -11.38 -9.28
C LEU A 402 12.76 -10.83 -10.68
N ASP A 403 13.96 -11.01 -11.23
CA ASP A 403 14.31 -10.55 -12.58
C ASP A 403 14.10 -11.59 -13.69
N ALA A 404 13.90 -12.86 -13.33
CA ALA A 404 13.57 -13.95 -14.26
C ALA A 404 12.48 -13.60 -15.31
N PRO A 405 11.36 -12.93 -14.95
CA PRO A 405 10.36 -12.54 -15.95
C PRO A 405 10.86 -11.54 -17.01
N LYS A 406 11.90 -10.76 -16.70
CA LYS A 406 12.52 -9.79 -17.62
C LYS A 406 13.59 -10.44 -18.48
N THR A 407 14.31 -11.41 -17.93
CA THR A 407 15.47 -12.05 -18.57
C THR A 407 15.13 -13.35 -19.30
N GLY A 408 13.92 -13.87 -19.14
CA GLY A 408 13.51 -15.18 -19.68
C GLY A 408 14.08 -16.37 -18.91
N GLY A 409 14.79 -16.14 -17.80
CA GLY A 409 15.43 -17.19 -17.02
C GLY A 409 14.42 -18.08 -16.29
N GLU A 410 14.63 -19.40 -16.33
CA GLU A 410 13.92 -20.31 -15.44
C GLU A 410 14.71 -20.45 -14.12
N VAL A 411 14.05 -20.16 -13.00
CA VAL A 411 14.63 -20.29 -11.66
C VAL A 411 13.82 -21.31 -10.86
N ARG A 412 14.52 -22.22 -10.18
CA ARG A 412 13.93 -23.26 -9.32
C ARG A 412 14.62 -23.27 -7.96
N VAL A 413 13.85 -23.51 -6.91
CA VAL A 413 14.39 -23.65 -5.54
C VAL A 413 14.78 -25.12 -5.31
N PRO A 414 16.05 -25.42 -5.01
CA PRO A 414 16.49 -26.77 -4.62
C PRO A 414 15.72 -27.31 -3.41
N ARG A 415 15.47 -28.62 -3.37
CA ARG A 415 14.66 -29.23 -2.30
C ARG A 415 15.33 -29.13 -0.93
N GLU A 416 16.65 -29.09 -0.88
CA GLU A 416 17.46 -29.06 0.35
C GLU A 416 17.35 -27.72 1.09
N LEU A 417 16.93 -26.66 0.36
CA LEU A 417 16.68 -25.33 0.89
C LEU A 417 15.23 -25.14 1.35
N ILE A 418 14.32 -26.02 0.96
CA ILE A 418 12.91 -25.97 1.38
C ILE A 418 12.79 -26.64 2.76
N PRO A 419 12.26 -25.94 3.78
CA PRO A 419 12.10 -26.53 5.10
C PRO A 419 10.93 -27.51 5.14
N ASP A 420 11.10 -28.59 5.91
CA ASP A 420 10.05 -29.59 6.14
C ASP A 420 8.93 -29.08 7.06
N THR A 421 9.28 -28.17 7.98
CA THR A 421 8.36 -27.58 8.98
C THR A 421 8.45 -26.06 8.95
N TYR A 422 7.33 -25.38 9.19
CA TYR A 422 7.24 -23.92 9.17
C TYR A 422 6.86 -23.38 10.56
N PRO A 423 7.28 -22.16 10.92
CA PRO A 423 6.86 -21.56 12.18
C PRO A 423 5.34 -21.28 12.15
N HIS A 424 4.68 -21.48 13.29
CA HIS A 424 3.22 -21.36 13.44
C HIS A 424 2.66 -20.01 12.96
N PHE A 425 3.39 -18.89 13.12
CA PHE A 425 2.95 -17.57 12.67
C PHE A 425 2.81 -17.41 11.14
N MET A 426 3.30 -18.38 10.35
CA MET A 426 3.13 -18.42 8.90
C MET A 426 1.80 -19.07 8.46
N GLU A 427 1.06 -19.70 9.38
CA GLU A 427 -0.27 -20.29 9.14
C GLU A 427 -0.32 -21.23 7.89
N MET A 428 0.76 -22.00 7.65
CA MET A 428 0.87 -22.89 6.49
C MET A 428 -0.04 -24.13 6.66
N THR A 429 -1.28 -24.05 6.17
CA THR A 429 -2.31 -25.11 6.35
C THR A 429 -1.95 -26.48 5.76
N LYS A 430 -1.02 -26.54 4.80
CA LYS A 430 -0.64 -27.77 4.08
C LYS A 430 0.67 -28.40 4.59
N SER A 431 1.32 -27.78 5.57
CA SER A 431 2.64 -28.18 6.07
C SER A 431 2.63 -28.28 7.59
N PRO A 432 3.44 -29.19 8.18
CA PRO A 432 3.57 -29.26 9.62
C PRO A 432 4.19 -27.96 10.16
N SER A 433 3.77 -27.58 11.37
CA SER A 433 4.23 -26.34 12.02
C SER A 433 4.91 -26.58 13.36
N TYR A 434 5.79 -25.65 13.75
CA TYR A 434 6.43 -25.62 15.06
C TYR A 434 6.15 -24.29 15.80
N GLU A 435 6.17 -24.34 17.13
CA GLU A 435 6.06 -23.17 17.99
C GLU A 435 7.37 -22.36 17.94
N SER A 436 7.29 -21.12 17.47
CA SER A 436 8.44 -20.25 17.27
C SER A 436 8.67 -19.42 18.52
N LYS A 437 9.91 -19.40 19.00
CA LYS A 437 10.33 -18.58 20.15
C LYS A 437 11.00 -17.28 19.72
N SER A 438 10.95 -16.95 18.44
CA SER A 438 11.50 -15.70 17.92
C SER A 438 10.59 -14.53 18.25
N VAL A 439 11.04 -13.31 17.95
CA VAL A 439 10.20 -12.12 18.05
C VAL A 439 8.96 -12.19 17.15
N LEU A 440 9.03 -12.89 16.01
CA LEU A 440 7.89 -13.04 15.10
C LEU A 440 6.82 -13.98 15.67
N GLY A 441 7.24 -15.07 16.33
CA GLY A 441 6.35 -15.96 17.06
C GLY A 441 5.64 -15.23 18.20
N GLU A 442 6.39 -14.52 19.04
CA GLU A 442 5.80 -13.75 20.15
C GLU A 442 4.82 -12.66 19.70
N ILE A 443 5.15 -11.92 18.62
CA ILE A 443 4.23 -10.93 18.05
C ILE A 443 2.93 -11.60 17.63
N TYR A 444 3.03 -12.74 16.96
CA TYR A 444 1.87 -13.49 16.50
C TYR A 444 1.02 -13.98 17.67
N ASP A 445 1.64 -14.60 18.68
CA ASP A 445 0.94 -15.15 19.84
C ASP A 445 0.22 -14.04 20.62
N GLN A 446 0.91 -12.94 20.92
CA GLN A 446 0.30 -11.82 21.64
C GLN A 446 -0.81 -11.13 20.84
N ALA A 447 -0.66 -10.98 19.53
CA ALA A 447 -1.71 -10.43 18.67
C ALA A 447 -2.88 -11.41 18.49
N GLN A 448 -2.64 -12.72 18.54
CA GLN A 448 -3.66 -13.77 18.44
C GLN A 448 -4.47 -13.91 19.72
N GLU A 449 -3.83 -13.76 20.89
CA GLU A 449 -4.51 -13.66 22.19
C GLU A 449 -5.39 -12.42 22.28
N PHE A 450 -5.01 -11.36 21.57
CA PHE A 450 -5.83 -10.17 21.36
C PHE A 450 -6.99 -10.48 20.40
N ASN A 451 -7.96 -11.25 20.87
CA ASN A 451 -9.29 -11.24 20.32
C ASN A 451 -10.12 -10.29 21.19
N LEU A 452 -10.64 -9.22 20.59
CA LEU A 452 -11.83 -8.58 21.14
C LEU A 452 -12.94 -9.62 21.00
N ASN A 453 -13.07 -10.52 21.99
CA ASN A 453 -14.25 -11.37 22.16
C ASN A 453 -15.42 -10.44 21.91
N THR A 454 -16.23 -10.70 20.87
CA THR A 454 -17.40 -9.88 20.60
C THR A 454 -18.27 -10.03 21.85
N PRO A 455 -18.31 -9.06 22.77
CA PRO A 455 -19.18 -9.19 23.91
C PRO A 455 -20.59 -9.26 23.31
N ALA A 456 -21.54 -9.88 24.00
CA ALA A 456 -22.93 -9.72 23.61
C ALA A 456 -23.27 -8.24 23.71
N ILE A 457 -23.16 -7.51 22.59
CA ILE A 457 -23.41 -6.08 22.51
C ILE A 457 -24.89 -5.90 22.85
N PRO A 458 -25.23 -5.26 23.98
CA PRO A 458 -26.62 -5.06 24.35
C PRO A 458 -27.31 -4.26 23.25
N VAL A 459 -28.40 -4.80 22.70
CA VAL A 459 -29.15 -4.11 21.67
C VAL A 459 -30.18 -3.20 22.34
N TRP A 460 -30.11 -1.90 22.05
CA TRP A 460 -31.03 -0.88 22.51
C TRP A 460 -31.30 0.11 21.38
N LYS A 461 -32.40 0.86 21.47
CA LYS A 461 -32.80 1.83 20.45
C LYS A 461 -32.44 3.24 20.88
N LEU A 462 -31.93 4.04 19.94
CA LEU A 462 -31.69 5.47 20.12
C LEU A 462 -33.01 6.19 20.43
N PRO A 463 -33.16 6.86 21.59
CA PRO A 463 -34.42 7.51 21.97
C PRO A 463 -34.98 8.49 20.94
N PRO A 464 -34.16 9.34 20.25
CA PRO A 464 -34.69 10.23 19.22
C PRO A 464 -35.25 9.53 17.97
N LEU A 465 -34.92 8.25 17.76
CA LEU A 465 -35.39 7.44 16.63
C LEU A 465 -36.46 6.40 17.05
N ASP A 466 -36.63 6.15 18.35
CA ASP A 466 -37.66 5.24 18.89
C ASP A 466 -38.98 5.98 19.14
N VAL A 467 -39.53 6.56 18.07
CA VAL A 467 -40.80 7.29 18.09
C VAL A 467 -41.95 6.42 17.57
N GLU A 468 -43.18 6.89 17.76
CA GLU A 468 -44.36 6.23 17.23
C GLU A 468 -44.41 6.37 15.69
N VAL A 469 -44.56 5.24 15.00
CA VAL A 469 -44.57 5.18 13.53
C VAL A 469 -45.90 4.59 13.08
N PRO A 470 -46.54 5.11 12.01
CA PRO A 470 -47.80 4.58 11.52
C PRO A 470 -47.72 3.07 11.22
N TYR A 471 -48.73 2.33 11.66
CA TYR A 471 -48.80 0.87 11.51
C TYR A 471 -48.62 0.40 10.05
N ARG A 472 -49.09 1.21 9.09
CA ARG A 472 -48.94 0.92 7.66
C ARG A 472 -47.47 0.80 7.25
N ASN A 473 -46.64 1.76 7.63
CA ASN A 473 -45.22 1.79 7.30
C ASN A 473 -44.49 0.64 7.99
N LEU A 474 -44.77 0.38 9.27
CA LEU A 474 -44.20 -0.75 10.01
C LEU A 474 -44.50 -2.10 9.33
N LYS A 475 -45.76 -2.33 8.95
CA LYS A 475 -46.15 -3.57 8.28
C LYS A 475 -45.50 -3.74 6.91
N THR A 476 -45.36 -2.65 6.15
CA THR A 476 -44.67 -2.66 4.86
C THR A 476 -43.19 -3.01 5.03
N TRP A 477 -42.49 -2.31 5.93
CA TRP A 477 -41.06 -2.54 6.15
C TRP A 477 -40.74 -3.84 6.88
N GLN A 478 -41.67 -4.39 7.66
CA GLN A 478 -41.53 -5.75 8.20
C GLN A 478 -41.43 -6.80 7.10
N ARG A 479 -42.29 -6.70 6.06
CA ARG A 479 -42.24 -7.61 4.91
C ARG A 479 -40.96 -7.44 4.09
N HIS A 480 -40.55 -6.19 3.86
CA HIS A 480 -39.30 -5.90 3.17
C HIS A 480 -38.10 -6.42 3.96
N TYR A 481 -38.09 -6.28 5.28
CA TYR A 481 -36.99 -6.78 6.11
C TYR A 481 -36.93 -8.30 6.15
N GLU A 482 -38.06 -9.00 6.15
CA GLU A 482 -38.11 -10.47 6.01
C GLU A 482 -37.53 -10.92 4.66
N ALA A 483 -37.93 -10.28 3.57
CA ALA A 483 -37.37 -10.53 2.24
C ALA A 483 -35.87 -10.22 2.19
N TYR A 484 -35.45 -9.08 2.75
CA TYR A 484 -34.05 -8.67 2.84
C TYR A 484 -33.21 -9.73 3.54
N ARG A 485 -33.67 -10.25 4.69
CA ARG A 485 -32.93 -11.28 5.43
C ARG A 485 -32.75 -12.55 4.61
N ALA A 486 -33.77 -12.98 3.87
CA ALA A 486 -33.67 -14.15 3.00
C ALA A 486 -32.69 -13.89 1.83
N GLU A 487 -32.83 -12.75 1.16
CA GLU A 487 -31.98 -12.35 0.03
C GLU A 487 -30.51 -12.16 0.43
N MET A 488 -30.26 -11.48 1.56
CA MET A 488 -28.93 -11.26 2.10
C MET A 488 -28.28 -12.58 2.55
N THR A 489 -29.06 -13.51 3.13
CA THR A 489 -28.55 -14.85 3.47
C THR A 489 -28.16 -15.61 2.21
N ALA A 490 -28.96 -15.54 1.15
CA ALA A 490 -28.64 -16.15 -0.14
C ALA A 490 -27.39 -15.52 -0.77
N ALA A 491 -27.24 -14.19 -0.70
CA ALA A 491 -26.10 -13.45 -1.24
C ALA A 491 -24.77 -13.82 -0.56
N LEU A 492 -24.81 -14.13 0.74
CA LEU A 492 -23.64 -14.46 1.55
C LEU A 492 -23.26 -15.96 1.51
N SER A 493 -24.03 -16.80 0.78
CA SER A 493 -23.88 -18.26 0.80
C SER A 493 -22.79 -18.84 -0.12
N THR A 494 -22.20 -18.02 -0.99
CA THR A 494 -21.12 -18.47 -1.90
C THR A 494 -19.82 -18.68 -1.13
N ASP A 495 -18.73 -19.16 -1.74
CA ASP A 495 -17.40 -19.19 -1.10
C ASP A 495 -16.48 -18.04 -1.58
N ASP A 496 -16.81 -17.43 -2.71
CA ASP A 496 -16.05 -16.34 -3.33
C ASP A 496 -16.31 -15.00 -2.62
N VAL A 497 -15.27 -14.41 -2.04
CA VAL A 497 -15.32 -13.17 -1.24
C VAL A 497 -15.71 -11.94 -2.07
N GLU A 498 -15.24 -11.84 -3.31
CA GLU A 498 -15.55 -10.70 -4.18
C GLU A 498 -16.99 -10.79 -4.68
N ALA A 499 -17.39 -11.99 -5.08
CA ALA A 499 -18.78 -12.25 -5.47
C ALA A 499 -19.76 -12.04 -4.31
N LYS A 500 -19.40 -12.43 -3.07
CA LYS A 500 -20.18 -12.14 -1.86
C LYS A 500 -20.45 -10.66 -1.70
N ARG A 501 -19.39 -9.86 -1.75
CA ARG A 501 -19.48 -8.41 -1.54
C ARG A 501 -20.37 -7.76 -2.60
N ALA A 502 -20.09 -8.04 -3.88
CA ALA A 502 -20.88 -7.50 -4.98
C ALA A 502 -22.36 -7.93 -4.92
N SER A 503 -22.65 -9.16 -4.48
CA SER A 503 -24.02 -9.64 -4.31
C SER A 503 -24.72 -8.96 -3.13
N ALA A 504 -24.04 -8.82 -2.00
CA ALA A 504 -24.56 -8.12 -0.83
C ALA A 504 -24.85 -6.63 -1.12
N ASP A 505 -23.95 -5.96 -1.85
CA ASP A 505 -24.11 -4.56 -2.26
C ASP A 505 -25.35 -4.39 -3.14
N LYS A 506 -25.59 -5.30 -4.10
CA LYS A 506 -26.82 -5.31 -4.92
C LYS A 506 -28.09 -5.45 -4.10
N VAL A 507 -28.06 -6.27 -3.04
CA VAL A 507 -29.21 -6.40 -2.14
C VAL A 507 -29.45 -5.08 -1.41
N ILE A 508 -28.41 -4.43 -0.86
CA ILE A 508 -28.54 -3.13 -0.19
C ILE A 508 -29.10 -2.07 -1.14
N GLU A 509 -28.53 -1.96 -2.35
CA GLU A 509 -28.98 -1.02 -3.38
C GLU A 509 -30.45 -1.21 -3.77
N LYS A 510 -30.92 -2.46 -3.84
CA LYS A 510 -32.35 -2.75 -4.07
C LYS A 510 -33.23 -2.12 -2.99
N TYR A 511 -32.88 -2.23 -1.71
CA TYR A 511 -33.70 -1.67 -0.63
C TYR A 511 -33.52 -0.14 -0.49
N LYS A 512 -32.36 0.41 -0.85
CA LYS A 512 -32.20 1.86 -1.04
C LYS A 512 -33.12 2.38 -2.14
N GLN A 513 -33.18 1.68 -3.28
CA GLN A 513 -34.09 2.04 -4.37
C GLN A 513 -35.57 1.95 -3.96
N ILE A 514 -35.95 1.01 -3.09
CA ILE A 514 -37.31 0.95 -2.53
C ILE A 514 -37.58 2.13 -1.59
N LEU A 515 -36.62 2.51 -0.75
CA LEU A 515 -36.78 3.61 0.20
C LEU A 515 -36.73 4.98 -0.48
N TYR A 516 -35.77 5.22 -1.36
CA TYR A 516 -35.49 6.54 -1.92
C TYR A 516 -35.99 6.72 -3.35
N GLU A 517 -36.41 5.65 -4.05
CA GLU A 517 -36.59 5.68 -5.51
C GLU A 517 -35.35 6.18 -6.27
N ALA A 518 -34.20 6.13 -5.60
CA ALA A 518 -32.90 6.55 -6.06
C ALA A 518 -31.81 5.76 -5.30
N SER A 519 -30.57 5.91 -5.73
CA SER A 519 -29.42 5.31 -5.06
C SER A 519 -29.09 5.98 -3.71
N GLU A 520 -29.46 7.25 -3.51
CA GLU A 520 -29.13 8.05 -2.33
C GLU A 520 -30.24 9.04 -1.99
N LEU A 521 -30.27 9.52 -0.74
CA LEU A 521 -31.32 10.42 -0.24
C LEU A 521 -31.41 11.72 -1.04
N GLU A 522 -30.27 12.33 -1.36
CA GLU A 522 -30.20 13.64 -2.04
C GLU A 522 -30.80 13.63 -3.45
N LYS A 523 -30.84 12.44 -4.08
CA LYS A 523 -31.37 12.25 -5.44
C LYS A 523 -32.81 11.76 -5.44
N SER A 524 -33.41 11.58 -4.27
CA SER A 524 -34.75 11.03 -4.13
C SER A 524 -35.81 11.99 -4.66
N PRO A 525 -36.76 11.53 -5.51
CA PRO A 525 -37.93 12.32 -5.89
C PRO A 525 -39.04 12.30 -4.82
N ARG A 526 -38.91 11.46 -3.78
CA ARG A 526 -39.94 11.29 -2.74
C ARG A 526 -39.95 12.47 -1.76
N ALA A 527 -41.12 12.74 -1.19
CA ALA A 527 -41.25 13.75 -0.14
C ALA A 527 -40.49 13.33 1.13
N TRP A 528 -39.82 14.29 1.78
CA TRP A 528 -39.02 14.05 2.98
C TRP A 528 -39.84 13.42 4.12
N GLU A 529 -41.08 13.85 4.30
CA GLU A 529 -41.98 13.34 5.33
C GLU A 529 -42.22 11.84 5.16
N GLU A 530 -42.42 11.36 3.93
CA GLU A 530 -42.64 9.95 3.64
C GLU A 530 -41.36 9.13 3.86
N ILE A 531 -40.23 9.63 3.37
CA ILE A 531 -38.91 9.01 3.58
C ILE A 531 -38.60 8.90 5.08
N SER A 532 -38.92 9.93 5.85
CA SER A 532 -38.63 9.98 7.28
C SER A 532 -39.43 8.92 8.05
N LEU A 533 -40.73 8.79 7.76
CA LEU A 533 -41.59 7.77 8.36
C LEU A 533 -41.15 6.35 7.99
N ASP A 534 -40.78 6.13 6.73
CA ASP A 534 -40.26 4.85 6.26
C ASP A 534 -38.91 4.51 6.90
N SER A 535 -38.02 5.49 7.05
CA SER A 535 -36.72 5.33 7.71
C SER A 535 -36.87 4.96 9.18
N LEU A 536 -37.79 5.62 9.90
CA LEU A 536 -38.12 5.28 11.28
C LEU A 536 -38.75 3.87 11.39
N ALA A 537 -39.58 3.48 10.42
CA ALA A 537 -40.13 2.12 10.34
C ALA A 537 -39.01 1.07 10.16
N ILE A 538 -38.07 1.32 9.25
CA ILE A 538 -36.89 0.47 9.03
C ILE A 538 -36.09 0.32 10.31
N PHE A 539 -35.77 1.44 10.97
CA PHE A 539 -35.02 1.44 12.23
C PHE A 539 -35.71 0.56 13.27
N ARG A 540 -37.01 0.78 13.50
CA ARG A 540 -37.78 0.03 14.49
C ARG A 540 -37.84 -1.46 14.18
N VAL A 541 -38.19 -1.84 12.95
CA VAL A 541 -38.27 -3.24 12.51
C VAL A 541 -36.92 -3.95 12.65
N SER A 542 -35.84 -3.29 12.24
CA SER A 542 -34.49 -3.84 12.31
C SER A 542 -34.03 -4.05 13.76
N TYR A 543 -34.26 -3.06 14.64
CA TYR A 543 -33.84 -3.12 16.03
C TYR A 543 -34.72 -4.05 16.87
N ASP A 544 -36.04 -4.08 16.65
CA ASP A 544 -36.93 -5.03 17.34
C ASP A 544 -36.51 -6.47 17.04
N TYR A 545 -36.15 -6.76 15.79
CA TYR A 545 -35.61 -8.07 15.44
C TYR A 545 -34.24 -8.32 16.08
N ALA A 546 -33.32 -7.35 16.04
CA ALA A 546 -31.99 -7.46 16.65
C ALA A 546 -32.07 -7.71 18.16
N ILE A 547 -32.99 -7.04 18.87
CA ILE A 547 -33.30 -7.26 20.30
C ILE A 547 -33.82 -8.69 20.50
N LYS A 548 -34.79 -9.12 19.67
CA LYS A 548 -35.39 -10.46 19.77
C LYS A 548 -34.37 -11.58 19.63
N VAL A 549 -33.40 -11.44 18.72
CA VAL A 549 -32.37 -12.47 18.49
C VAL A 549 -31.06 -12.22 19.23
N GLN A 550 -30.97 -11.11 19.98
CA GLN A 550 -29.79 -10.67 20.72
C GLN A 550 -28.52 -10.58 19.85
N ASP A 551 -28.66 -10.03 18.64
CA ASP A 551 -27.55 -9.87 17.69
C ASP A 551 -27.53 -8.45 17.10
N ALA A 552 -26.62 -7.62 17.60
CA ALA A 552 -26.41 -6.24 17.15
C ALA A 552 -26.02 -6.14 15.67
N LYS A 553 -25.49 -7.20 15.05
CA LYS A 553 -25.23 -7.22 13.59
C LYS A 553 -26.51 -7.04 12.78
N LYS A 554 -27.66 -7.40 13.35
CA LYS A 554 -28.97 -7.26 12.69
C LYS A 554 -29.47 -5.82 12.63
N CYS A 555 -28.87 -4.88 13.37
CA CYS A 555 -29.11 -3.44 13.24
C CYS A 555 -28.59 -2.87 11.92
N GLY A 556 -27.69 -3.59 11.23
CA GLY A 556 -27.03 -3.08 10.04
C GLY A 556 -27.95 -2.75 8.87
N PHE A 557 -29.13 -3.37 8.77
CA PHE A 557 -30.09 -3.02 7.71
C PHE A 557 -30.55 -1.56 7.82
N ALA A 558 -30.81 -1.08 9.04
CA ALA A 558 -31.24 0.30 9.26
C ALA A 558 -30.21 1.31 8.78
N TRP A 559 -28.95 1.12 9.14
CA TRP A 559 -27.89 2.08 8.78
C TRP A 559 -27.42 1.94 7.34
N LYS A 560 -27.37 0.73 6.78
CA LYS A 560 -26.98 0.52 5.37
C LYS A 560 -28.02 1.04 4.37
N VAL A 561 -29.31 0.95 4.71
CA VAL A 561 -30.41 1.34 3.80
C VAL A 561 -30.91 2.75 4.09
N ALA A 562 -31.15 3.08 5.35
CA ALA A 562 -31.78 4.34 5.76
C ALA A 562 -30.82 5.29 6.50
N GLY A 563 -29.53 4.98 6.57
CA GLY A 563 -28.56 5.68 7.42
C GLY A 563 -28.52 7.19 7.20
N GLU A 564 -28.56 7.65 5.94
CA GLU A 564 -28.54 9.08 5.62
C GLU A 564 -29.74 9.82 6.21
N ALA A 565 -30.93 9.24 6.03
CA ALA A 565 -32.17 9.79 6.56
C ALA A 565 -32.22 9.71 8.09
N LEU A 566 -31.78 8.59 8.68
CA LEU A 566 -31.72 8.42 10.14
C LEU A 566 -30.77 9.41 10.81
N MET A 567 -29.60 9.66 10.23
CA MET A 567 -28.66 10.66 10.71
C MET A 567 -29.25 12.07 10.62
N LYS A 568 -29.91 12.40 9.50
CA LYS A 568 -30.58 13.69 9.35
C LYS A 568 -31.69 13.91 10.40
N ILE A 569 -32.55 12.91 10.61
CA ILE A 569 -33.59 12.95 11.67
C ILE A 569 -32.95 13.13 13.06
N PHE A 570 -31.86 12.40 13.33
CA PHE A 570 -31.15 12.50 14.59
C PHE A 570 -30.57 13.91 14.80
N ILE A 571 -29.92 14.49 13.80
CA ILE A 571 -29.37 15.87 13.87
C ILE A 571 -30.48 16.90 14.10
N GLU A 572 -31.58 16.80 13.35
CA GLU A 572 -32.75 17.68 13.50
C GLU A 572 -33.33 17.62 14.93
N SER A 573 -33.33 16.45 15.57
CA SER A 573 -33.78 16.29 16.97
C SER A 573 -32.92 17.02 18.00
N GLN A 574 -31.65 17.32 17.68
CA GLN A 574 -30.71 17.97 18.60
C GLN A 574 -30.73 19.50 18.51
N ASN A 575 -31.52 20.09 17.60
CA ASN A 575 -31.53 21.54 17.31
C ASN A 575 -30.15 22.12 16.94
N GLU A 576 -29.25 21.30 16.39
CA GLU A 576 -27.94 21.73 15.92
C GLU A 576 -27.90 21.82 14.40
N LYS A 577 -27.13 22.79 13.88
CA LYS A 577 -26.90 22.90 12.44
C LYS A 577 -25.67 22.07 12.05
N PRO A 578 -25.77 21.17 11.06
CA PRO A 578 -24.62 20.39 10.62
C PRO A 578 -23.58 21.30 9.96
N LEU A 579 -22.31 21.01 10.21
CA LEU A 579 -21.19 21.61 9.48
C LEU A 579 -20.95 20.80 8.21
N VAL A 580 -21.00 21.46 7.05
CA VAL A 580 -20.65 20.84 5.78
C VAL A 580 -19.14 20.77 5.65
N CYS A 581 -18.59 19.57 5.55
CA CYS A 581 -17.17 19.34 5.33
C CYS A 581 -16.97 18.27 4.26
N VAL A 582 -16.01 18.49 3.37
CA VAL A 582 -15.68 17.51 2.32
C VAL A 582 -14.93 16.33 2.96
N PRO A 583 -15.26 15.07 2.61
CA PRO A 583 -14.61 13.90 3.21
C PRO A 583 -13.07 13.90 3.12
N SER A 584 -12.50 14.49 2.06
CA SER A 584 -11.04 14.61 1.89
C SER A 584 -10.38 15.45 2.99
N VAL A 585 -10.97 16.60 3.34
CA VAL A 585 -10.49 17.49 4.41
C VAL A 585 -10.55 16.77 5.76
N VAL A 586 -11.64 16.06 6.02
CA VAL A 586 -11.79 15.26 7.24
C VAL A 586 -10.74 14.16 7.33
N ARG A 587 -10.52 13.44 6.23
CA ARG A 587 -9.47 12.41 6.17
C ARG A 587 -8.11 13.04 6.42
N GLU A 588 -7.77 14.17 5.83
CA GLU A 588 -6.49 14.85 6.07
C GLU A 588 -6.27 15.23 7.55
N LEU A 589 -7.31 15.73 8.22
CA LEU A 589 -7.23 16.16 9.63
C LEU A 589 -7.05 15.00 10.61
N PHE A 590 -7.67 13.85 10.33
CA PHE A 590 -7.74 12.74 11.28
C PHE A 590 -6.88 11.54 10.88
N VAL A 591 -6.65 11.34 9.59
CA VAL A 591 -5.94 10.22 9.00
C VAL A 591 -4.70 10.74 8.27
N ARG A 592 -3.51 10.35 8.76
CA ARG A 592 -2.31 10.43 7.92
C ARG A 592 -2.49 9.38 6.81
N ASN A 593 -2.87 9.85 5.61
CA ASN A 593 -3.41 9.08 4.48
C ASN A 593 -2.80 7.67 4.31
N ASN A 594 -3.63 6.63 4.15
CA ASN A 594 -3.19 5.24 4.00
C ASN A 594 -3.50 4.58 2.63
N ALA A 595 -4.12 5.27 1.66
CA ALA A 595 -4.56 4.64 0.41
C ALA A 595 -3.56 4.82 -0.76
N HIS A 596 -2.97 3.73 -1.28
CA HIS A 596 -2.22 3.76 -2.55
C HIS A 596 -3.21 3.64 -3.69
N GLU A 597 -3.84 4.75 -4.09
CA GLU A 597 -4.48 4.81 -5.40
C GLU A 597 -3.42 5.24 -6.42
N HIS A 598 -3.11 4.35 -7.37
CA HIS A 598 -2.32 4.71 -8.53
C HIS A 598 -3.12 5.73 -9.35
N THR A 599 -2.67 6.98 -9.37
CA THR A 599 -3.28 8.00 -10.20
C THR A 599 -2.72 7.83 -11.62
N HIS A 600 -3.50 7.22 -12.50
CA HIS A 600 -3.17 7.18 -13.92
C HIS A 600 -3.71 8.45 -14.58
N VAL A 601 -2.81 9.37 -14.92
CA VAL A 601 -3.15 10.57 -15.69
C VAL A 601 -2.48 10.46 -17.06
N LEU A 602 -3.32 10.42 -18.10
CA LEU A 602 -2.85 10.52 -19.48
C LEU A 602 -2.80 11.99 -19.86
N ILE A 603 -1.60 12.52 -20.09
CA ILE A 603 -1.43 13.90 -20.52
C ILE A 603 -1.11 13.90 -22.03
N LYS A 604 -2.03 14.46 -22.83
CA LYS A 604 -1.75 14.74 -24.25
C LYS A 604 -0.87 15.99 -24.34
N LEU A 605 0.38 15.83 -24.74
CA LEU A 605 1.36 16.92 -24.79
C LEU A 605 1.69 17.34 -26.24
N PRO A 606 1.04 18.39 -26.79
CA PRO A 606 1.43 18.94 -28.08
C PRO A 606 2.75 19.73 -27.99
N GLY A 607 3.73 19.35 -28.82
CA GLY A 607 5.02 20.04 -28.96
C GLY A 607 6.07 19.69 -27.92
N LEU A 608 6.08 18.45 -27.42
CA LEU A 608 7.08 17.93 -26.49
C LEU A 608 8.47 17.86 -27.15
N ARG A 609 9.52 18.28 -26.43
CA ARG A 609 10.92 18.01 -26.79
C ARG A 609 11.45 16.91 -25.85
N ALA A 610 11.50 15.67 -26.34
CA ALA A 610 12.25 14.63 -25.65
C ALA A 610 13.73 14.75 -26.05
N ARG A 611 14.62 15.01 -25.08
CA ARG A 611 16.05 14.83 -25.30
C ARG A 611 16.40 13.44 -24.78
N ILE A 612 16.53 12.50 -25.71
CA ILE A 612 16.98 11.13 -25.47
C ILE A 612 18.50 11.12 -25.40
#